data_AF-A0A5J4VPG7-F1
#
_entry.id   AF-A0A5J4VPG7-F1
#
_cell.length_a   1.000
_cell.length_b   1.000
_cell.length_c   1.000
_cell.angle_alpha   90.00
_cell.angle_beta   90.00
_cell.angle_gamma   90.00
#
_symmetry.space_group_name_H-M   'P 1'
#
loop_
_entity.id
_entity.type
_entity.pdbx_description
1 polymer ?
#
loop_
_entity_poly.entity_id
_entity_poly.type
_entity_poly.pdbx_seq_one_letter_code
_entity_poly.pdbx_strand_id
1 'polypeptide(L)'
;MIAEEKLSLKKKEKDKVKQQSNMAEQQVQISLQRKIDTEQRLIETQIQYQKVGQEKQSTISRTIELEQKIIRLEEKKKKYAEKLNQSQIPCSVLMKIIKYLKTPLTEDIEENKEVMEYQEIGAKLLKRMFLGEDGLESLNQAIIYGVVEGFLFAFEKRELNSITQPITDTFKHLTSSTNEIKQLLVSKEPFIGLTRLLEHSNASVIDDAINSIYSLVTEVGITSSETSPHPNFSEIQICGGIDKILNLFQRNISKIQKDLSAVCLGFLFRERDFTDQQLLFDIQSHLKLQKDDLMMNCEKGLLNLELLMDYY
;
A
#
# COMPACT_ATOMS: atom_id res chain seq x y z
N MET A 1 93.38 -43.41 -30.75
CA MET A 1 92.48 -44.45 -30.18
C MET A 1 92.34 -44.40 -28.66
N ILE A 2 93.26 -44.90 -27.81
CA ILE A 2 93.02 -45.02 -26.35
C ILE A 2 92.82 -43.66 -25.62
N ALA A 3 93.50 -42.60 -26.05
CA ALA A 3 93.40 -41.28 -25.43
C ALA A 3 92.07 -40.54 -25.77
N GLU A 4 91.55 -40.73 -26.98
CA GLU A 4 90.28 -40.13 -27.42
C GLU A 4 89.07 -40.80 -26.77
N GLU A 5 89.15 -42.12 -26.54
CA GLU A 5 88.13 -42.89 -25.82
C GLU A 5 87.99 -42.44 -24.36
N LYS A 6 89.12 -42.23 -23.66
CA LYS A 6 89.13 -41.70 -22.29
C LYS A 6 88.59 -40.27 -22.21
N LEU A 7 88.86 -39.43 -23.21
CA LEU A 7 88.32 -38.06 -23.28
C LEU A 7 86.80 -38.07 -23.52
N SER A 8 86.32 -38.96 -24.40
CA SER A 8 84.90 -39.18 -24.68
C SER A 8 84.13 -39.68 -23.44
N LEU A 9 84.71 -40.63 -22.69
CA LEU A 9 84.16 -41.14 -21.43
C LEU A 9 84.07 -40.05 -20.35
N LYS A 10 85.14 -39.27 -20.13
CA LYS A 10 85.11 -38.13 -19.18
C LYS A 10 84.06 -37.07 -19.55
N LYS A 11 83.86 -36.81 -20.84
CA LYS A 11 82.85 -35.86 -21.31
C LYS A 11 81.44 -36.37 -21.05
N LYS A 12 81.15 -37.63 -21.39
CA LYS A 12 79.87 -38.29 -21.08
C LYS A 12 79.57 -38.33 -19.58
N GLU A 13 80.58 -38.57 -18.75
CA GLU A 13 80.44 -38.60 -17.30
C GLU A 13 80.15 -37.21 -16.73
N LYS A 14 80.84 -36.17 -17.23
CA LYS A 14 80.57 -34.77 -16.89
C LYS A 14 79.16 -34.33 -17.33
N ASP A 15 78.73 -34.73 -18.52
CA ASP A 15 77.39 -34.43 -19.04
C ASP A 15 76.30 -35.14 -18.22
N LYS A 16 76.54 -36.38 -17.80
CA LYS A 16 75.64 -37.16 -16.92
C LYS A 16 75.51 -36.52 -15.54
N VAL A 17 76.61 -36.08 -14.94
CA VAL A 17 76.60 -35.36 -13.65
C VAL A 17 75.87 -34.03 -13.77
N LYS A 18 76.09 -33.28 -14.86
CA LYS A 18 75.37 -32.03 -15.12
C LYS A 18 73.86 -32.25 -15.31
N GLN A 19 73.47 -33.30 -16.02
CA GLN A 19 72.07 -33.67 -16.21
C GLN A 19 71.41 -34.10 -14.89
N GLN A 20 72.12 -34.85 -14.05
CA GLN A 20 71.64 -35.22 -12.70
C GLN A 20 71.50 -34.00 -11.78
N SER A 21 72.45 -33.06 -11.82
CA SER A 21 72.36 -31.79 -11.08
C SER A 21 71.13 -30.99 -11.48
N ASN A 22 70.90 -30.82 -12.80
CA ASN A 22 69.75 -30.09 -13.31
C ASN A 22 68.41 -30.77 -12.92
N MET A 23 68.34 -32.10 -12.96
CA MET A 23 67.14 -32.83 -12.53
C MET A 23 66.89 -32.68 -11.02
N ALA A 24 67.94 -32.72 -10.20
CA ALA A 24 67.83 -32.50 -8.76
C ALA A 24 67.35 -31.06 -8.45
N GLU A 25 67.90 -30.05 -9.14
CA GLU A 25 67.46 -28.66 -9.01
C GLU A 25 65.98 -28.48 -9.41
N GLN A 26 65.53 -29.09 -10.50
CA GLN A 26 64.12 -29.08 -10.90
C GLN A 26 63.21 -29.76 -9.88
N GLN A 27 63.63 -30.90 -9.30
CA GLN A 27 62.87 -31.58 -8.25
C GLN A 27 62.75 -30.72 -6.99
N VAL A 28 63.83 -30.04 -6.60
CA VAL A 28 63.82 -29.09 -5.47
C VAL A 28 62.85 -27.95 -5.76
N GLN A 29 62.89 -27.36 -6.96
CA GLN A 29 61.99 -26.27 -7.34
C GLN A 29 60.51 -26.69 -7.35
N ILE A 30 60.19 -27.88 -7.89
CA ILE A 30 58.83 -28.44 -7.85
C ILE A 30 58.38 -28.69 -6.42
N SER A 31 59.27 -29.20 -5.56
CA SER A 31 58.95 -29.44 -4.14
C SER A 31 58.68 -28.13 -3.40
N LEU A 32 59.40 -27.06 -3.74
CA LEU A 32 59.22 -25.74 -3.16
C LEU A 32 57.90 -25.11 -3.62
N GLN A 33 57.59 -25.19 -4.92
CA GLN A 33 56.33 -24.68 -5.46
C GLN A 33 55.12 -25.37 -4.82
N ARG A 34 55.17 -26.70 -4.65
CA ARG A 34 54.10 -27.46 -3.97
C ARG A 34 53.90 -27.01 -2.52
N LYS A 35 54.98 -26.66 -1.80
CA LYS A 35 54.89 -26.12 -0.44
C LYS A 35 54.21 -24.76 -0.44
N ILE A 36 54.59 -23.86 -1.35
CA ILE A 36 53.98 -22.54 -1.53
C ILE A 36 52.48 -22.68 -1.85
N ASP A 37 52.11 -23.54 -2.80
CA ASP A 37 50.71 -23.75 -3.16
C ASP A 37 49.89 -24.31 -1.99
N THR A 38 50.49 -25.16 -1.15
CA THR A 38 49.85 -25.72 0.04
C THR A 38 49.65 -24.64 1.11
N GLU A 39 50.65 -23.80 1.35
CA GLU A 39 50.54 -22.66 2.26
C GLU A 39 49.50 -21.64 1.80
N GLN A 40 49.44 -21.34 0.50
CA GLN A 40 48.41 -20.46 -0.08
C GLN A 40 47.00 -21.01 0.15
N ARG A 41 46.77 -22.30 -0.10
CA ARG A 41 45.47 -22.94 0.18
C ARG A 41 45.10 -22.90 1.67
N LEU A 42 46.09 -23.04 2.56
CA LEU A 42 45.86 -22.94 4.00
C LEU A 42 45.42 -21.53 4.39
N ILE A 43 46.08 -20.50 3.84
CA ILE A 43 45.72 -19.09 4.05
C ILE A 43 44.32 -18.78 3.51
N GLU A 44 43.99 -19.24 2.30
CA GLU A 44 42.66 -19.07 1.71
C GLU A 44 41.57 -19.71 2.58
N THR A 45 41.84 -20.92 3.08
CA THR A 45 40.92 -21.63 3.98
C THR A 45 40.72 -20.86 5.30
N GLN A 46 41.79 -20.29 5.86
CA GLN A 46 41.73 -19.48 7.07
C GLN A 46 40.88 -18.22 6.87
N ILE A 47 41.04 -17.54 5.72
CA ILE A 47 40.27 -16.35 5.35
C ILE A 47 38.78 -16.70 5.19
N GLN A 48 38.47 -17.82 4.55
CA GLN A 48 37.08 -18.29 4.40
C GLN A 48 36.44 -18.57 5.77
N TYR A 49 37.17 -19.23 6.67
CA TYR A 49 36.67 -19.50 8.02
C TYR A 49 36.39 -18.22 8.82
N GLN A 50 37.24 -17.20 8.69
CA GLN A 50 37.03 -15.89 9.30
C GLN A 50 35.81 -15.16 8.72
N LYS A 51 35.61 -15.19 7.40
CA LYS A 51 34.43 -14.59 6.73
C LYS A 51 33.13 -15.21 7.23
N VAL A 52 33.05 -16.54 7.28
CA VAL A 52 31.88 -17.26 7.80
C VAL A 52 31.62 -16.91 9.27
N GLY A 53 32.68 -16.74 10.07
CA GLY A 53 32.57 -16.27 11.46
C GLY A 53 31.94 -14.88 11.57
N GLN A 54 32.37 -13.94 10.73
CA GLN A 54 31.83 -12.57 10.69
C GLN A 54 30.37 -12.54 10.24
N GLU A 55 30.00 -13.31 9.21
CA GLU A 55 28.61 -13.42 8.73
C GLU A 55 27.66 -13.99 9.80
N LYS A 56 28.10 -15.03 10.53
CA LYS A 56 27.34 -15.57 11.67
C LYS A 56 27.13 -14.51 12.75
N GLN A 57 28.17 -13.74 13.08
CA GLN A 57 28.07 -12.70 14.10
C GLN A 57 27.13 -11.56 13.68
N SER A 58 27.18 -11.14 12.41
CA SER A 58 26.24 -10.17 11.83
C SER A 58 24.79 -10.68 11.89
N THR A 59 24.57 -11.95 11.59
CA THR A 59 23.24 -12.57 11.65
C THR A 59 22.70 -12.58 13.07
N ILE A 60 23.52 -12.95 14.06
CA ILE A 60 23.15 -12.93 15.49
C ILE A 60 22.77 -11.52 15.93
N SER A 61 23.57 -10.50 15.58
CA SER A 61 23.25 -9.10 15.90
C SER A 61 21.90 -8.68 15.32
N ARG A 62 21.61 -9.05 14.07
CA ARG A 62 20.32 -8.76 13.43
C ARG A 62 19.15 -9.47 14.11
N THR A 63 19.33 -10.70 14.55
CA THR A 63 18.30 -11.44 15.30
C THR A 63 17.99 -10.76 16.63
N ILE A 64 19.02 -10.33 17.38
CA ILE A 64 18.85 -9.61 18.64
C ILE A 64 18.08 -8.29 18.43
N GLU A 65 18.37 -7.55 17.36
CA GLU A 65 17.64 -6.33 17.01
C GLU A 65 16.15 -6.61 16.71
N LEU A 66 15.86 -7.70 15.99
CA LEU A 66 14.48 -8.11 15.70
C LEU A 66 13.73 -8.52 16.98
N GLU A 67 14.36 -9.30 17.86
CA GLU A 67 13.79 -9.69 19.16
C GLU A 67 13.48 -8.47 20.04
N GLN A 68 14.40 -7.50 20.11
CA GLN A 68 14.16 -6.24 20.80
C GLN A 68 13.00 -5.44 20.19
N LYS A 69 12.84 -5.49 18.87
CA LYS A 69 11.72 -4.82 18.18
C LYS A 69 10.39 -5.51 18.51
N ILE A 70 10.36 -6.85 18.58
CA ILE A 70 9.18 -7.63 18.98
C ILE A 70 8.78 -7.26 20.41
N ILE A 71 9.71 -7.25 21.36
CA ILE A 71 9.45 -6.88 22.76
C ILE A 71 8.81 -5.47 22.84
N ARG A 72 9.38 -4.49 22.13
CA ARG A 72 8.81 -3.13 22.09
C ARG A 72 7.39 -3.09 21.49
N LEU A 73 7.09 -3.93 20.51
CA LEU A 73 5.76 -4.03 19.92
C LEU A 73 4.75 -4.67 20.89
N GLU A 74 5.17 -5.68 21.65
CA GLU A 74 4.35 -6.32 22.67
C GLU A 74 4.01 -5.37 23.83
N GLU A 75 4.99 -4.57 24.28
CA GLU A 75 4.77 -3.52 25.29
C GLU A 75 3.78 -2.46 24.80
N LYS A 76 3.93 -2.01 23.54
CA LYS A 76 2.96 -1.10 22.91
C LYS A 76 1.57 -1.71 22.88
N LYS A 77 1.44 -2.97 22.46
CA LYS A 77 0.16 -3.70 22.42
C LYS A 77 -0.49 -3.79 23.81
N LYS A 78 0.29 -4.05 24.86
CA LYS A 78 -0.20 -4.07 26.23
C LYS A 78 -0.69 -2.69 26.68
N LYS A 79 0.07 -1.63 26.40
CA LYS A 79 -0.33 -0.24 26.69
C LYS A 79 -1.61 0.16 25.96
N TYR A 80 -1.78 -0.26 24.70
CA TYR A 80 -3.02 -0.07 23.94
C TYR A 80 -4.20 -0.83 24.57
N ALA A 81 -4.00 -2.06 25.05
CA ALA A 81 -5.04 -2.83 25.74
C ALA A 81 -5.44 -2.24 27.11
N GLU A 82 -4.48 -1.65 27.85
CA GLU A 82 -4.75 -0.96 29.10
C GLU A 82 -5.48 0.37 28.89
N LYS A 83 -5.11 1.14 27.85
CA LYS A 83 -5.86 2.32 27.40
C LYS A 83 -7.26 1.96 26.89
N LEU A 84 -7.43 0.81 26.25
CA LEU A 84 -8.72 0.30 25.81
C LEU A 84 -9.67 0.01 26.98
N ASN A 85 -9.16 -0.39 28.15
CA ASN A 85 -9.96 -0.50 29.37
C ASN A 85 -10.33 0.87 29.97
N GLN A 86 -9.68 1.96 29.51
CA GLN A 86 -9.89 3.33 30.00
C GLN A 86 -10.64 4.22 28.99
N SER A 87 -10.78 3.81 27.72
CA SER A 87 -11.46 4.56 26.65
C SER A 87 -12.92 4.12 26.45
N GLN A 88 -13.78 5.07 26.12
CA GLN A 88 -15.20 5.14 26.50
C GLN A 88 -16.22 4.23 25.81
N ILE A 89 -15.85 3.18 25.05
CA ILE A 89 -16.83 2.18 24.57
C ILE A 89 -16.27 0.75 24.71
N PRO A 90 -16.89 -0.14 25.52
CA PRO A 90 -16.43 -1.52 25.67
C PRO A 90 -16.39 -2.29 24.34
N CYS A 91 -15.40 -3.17 24.15
CA CYS A 91 -15.29 -4.03 22.96
C CYS A 91 -16.58 -4.82 22.65
N SER A 92 -17.33 -5.19 23.70
CA SER A 92 -18.63 -5.87 23.56
C SER A 92 -19.68 -5.03 22.83
N VAL A 93 -19.62 -3.70 22.95
CA VAL A 93 -20.50 -2.76 22.24
C VAL A 93 -20.07 -2.64 20.78
N LEU A 94 -18.77 -2.52 20.50
CA LEU A 94 -18.24 -2.46 19.14
C LEU A 94 -18.59 -3.72 18.34
N MET A 95 -18.44 -4.90 18.94
CA MET A 95 -18.82 -6.19 18.34
C MET A 95 -20.31 -6.27 18.03
N LYS A 96 -21.17 -5.70 18.89
CA LYS A 96 -22.60 -5.59 18.60
C LYS A 96 -22.85 -4.67 17.41
N ILE A 97 -22.25 -3.49 17.36
CA ILE A 97 -22.41 -2.55 16.24
C ILE A 97 -22.04 -3.22 14.91
N ILE A 98 -20.90 -3.93 14.87
CA ILE A 98 -20.45 -4.66 13.67
C ILE A 98 -21.47 -5.73 13.26
N LYS A 99 -21.96 -6.51 14.23
CA LYS A 99 -22.99 -7.53 13.97
C LYS A 99 -24.20 -6.90 13.29
N TYR A 100 -24.73 -5.81 13.86
CA TYR A 100 -25.90 -5.13 13.29
C TYR A 100 -25.62 -4.50 11.92
N LEU A 101 -24.45 -3.88 11.69
CA LEU A 101 -24.11 -3.32 10.37
C LEU A 101 -24.13 -4.39 9.27
N LYS A 102 -23.72 -5.62 9.60
CA LYS A 102 -23.70 -6.79 8.70
C LYS A 102 -25.03 -7.53 8.61
N THR A 103 -26.05 -7.16 9.40
CA THR A 103 -27.38 -7.76 9.30
C THR A 103 -28.07 -7.26 8.03
N PRO A 104 -28.42 -8.14 7.07
CA PRO A 104 -29.24 -7.74 5.93
C PRO A 104 -30.66 -7.42 6.38
N LEU A 105 -31.34 -6.56 5.63
CA LEU A 105 -32.76 -6.29 5.86
C LEU A 105 -33.59 -7.43 5.24
N THR A 106 -34.60 -7.91 5.96
CA THR A 106 -35.52 -9.00 5.56
C THR A 106 -36.81 -8.43 4.95
N GLU A 107 -37.82 -9.26 4.69
CA GLU A 107 -39.16 -8.79 4.32
C GLU A 107 -39.98 -8.31 5.54
N ASP A 108 -39.50 -8.57 6.77
CA ASP A 108 -40.16 -8.16 8.00
C ASP A 108 -39.83 -6.69 8.32
N ILE A 109 -40.85 -5.84 8.19
CA ILE A 109 -40.71 -4.39 8.37
C ILE A 109 -40.32 -4.02 9.80
N GLU A 110 -40.86 -4.70 10.82
CA GLU A 110 -40.60 -4.33 12.21
C GLU A 110 -39.26 -4.86 12.72
N GLU A 111 -38.85 -6.05 12.30
CA GLU A 111 -37.49 -6.53 12.56
C GLU A 111 -36.46 -5.58 11.91
N ASN A 112 -36.71 -5.17 10.66
CA ASN A 112 -35.85 -4.23 9.95
C ASN A 112 -35.77 -2.86 10.64
N LYS A 113 -36.88 -2.37 11.18
CA LYS A 113 -36.92 -1.09 11.88
C LYS A 113 -36.02 -1.10 13.11
N GLU A 114 -36.08 -2.16 13.91
CA GLU A 114 -35.18 -2.32 15.06
C GLU A 114 -33.71 -2.40 14.61
N VAL A 115 -33.43 -3.23 13.59
CA VAL A 115 -32.08 -3.38 13.03
C VAL A 115 -31.52 -2.03 12.53
N MET A 116 -32.32 -1.24 11.80
CA MET A 116 -31.92 0.08 11.30
C MET A 116 -31.66 1.07 12.44
N GLU A 117 -32.49 1.07 13.48
CA GLU A 117 -32.30 1.94 14.65
C GLU A 117 -30.97 1.65 15.36
N TYR A 118 -30.65 0.37 15.56
CA TYR A 118 -29.35 -0.03 16.13
C TYR A 118 -28.17 0.36 15.26
N GLN A 119 -28.30 0.26 13.94
CA GLN A 119 -27.24 0.65 13.01
C GLN A 119 -27.00 2.15 13.03
N GLU A 120 -28.06 2.97 13.09
CA GLU A 120 -27.93 4.42 13.21
C GLU A 120 -27.30 4.84 14.53
N ILE A 121 -27.76 4.26 15.64
CA ILE A 121 -27.19 4.52 16.97
C ILE A 121 -25.71 4.11 16.97
N GLY A 122 -25.41 2.93 16.42
CA GLY A 122 -24.05 2.43 16.28
C GLY A 122 -23.16 3.36 15.46
N ALA A 123 -23.63 3.84 14.31
CA ALA A 123 -22.90 4.78 13.46
C ALA A 123 -22.65 6.11 14.19
N LYS A 124 -23.67 6.69 14.84
CA LYS A 124 -23.54 7.91 15.65
C LYS A 124 -22.53 7.75 16.79
N LEU A 125 -22.49 6.59 17.45
CA LEU A 125 -21.51 6.28 18.49
C LEU A 125 -20.09 6.19 17.91
N LEU A 126 -19.91 5.46 16.80
CA LEU A 126 -18.62 5.37 16.11
C LEU A 126 -18.10 6.74 15.68
N LYS A 127 -18.95 7.60 15.11
CA LYS A 127 -18.58 8.98 14.76
C LYS A 127 -18.08 9.76 15.97
N ARG A 128 -18.77 9.67 17.11
CA ARG A 128 -18.33 10.33 18.36
C ARG A 128 -16.98 9.79 18.82
N MET A 129 -16.73 8.49 18.71
CA MET A 129 -15.42 7.91 19.02
C MET A 129 -14.33 8.48 18.11
N PHE A 130 -14.59 8.59 16.79
CA PHE A 130 -13.62 9.08 15.82
C PHE A 130 -13.27 10.56 16.02
N LEU A 131 -14.21 11.35 16.55
CA LEU A 131 -14.05 12.78 16.83
C LEU A 131 -13.53 13.10 18.24
N GLY A 132 -13.35 12.09 19.09
CA GLY A 132 -12.84 12.27 20.46
C GLY A 132 -11.33 12.51 20.52
N GLU A 133 -10.82 12.80 21.72
CA GLU A 133 -9.38 13.04 21.96
C GLU A 133 -8.49 11.87 21.49
N ASP A 134 -8.97 10.63 21.64
CA ASP A 134 -8.30 9.41 21.17
C ASP A 134 -8.81 8.95 19.77
N GLY A 135 -9.29 9.89 18.95
CA GLY A 135 -9.98 9.60 17.68
C GLY A 135 -9.19 8.72 16.72
N LEU A 136 -7.88 9.00 16.55
CA LEU A 136 -7.00 8.20 15.68
C LEU A 136 -6.84 6.76 16.17
N GLU A 137 -6.73 6.55 17.48
CA GLU A 137 -6.61 5.22 18.07
C GLU A 137 -7.95 4.45 17.92
N SER A 138 -9.06 5.14 18.14
CA SER A 138 -10.42 4.59 17.95
C SER A 138 -10.70 4.20 16.50
N LEU A 139 -10.25 5.00 15.53
CA LEU A 139 -10.33 4.70 14.10
C LEU A 139 -9.55 3.43 13.76
N ASN A 140 -8.29 3.34 14.20
CA ASN A 140 -7.46 2.15 13.99
C ASN A 140 -8.11 0.89 14.58
N GLN A 141 -8.69 0.99 15.77
CA GLN A 141 -9.43 -0.12 16.38
C GLN A 141 -10.66 -0.52 15.56
N ALA A 142 -11.49 0.45 15.16
CA ALA A 142 -12.67 0.16 14.33
C ALA A 142 -12.30 -0.59 13.04
N ILE A 143 -11.18 -0.21 12.41
CA ILE A 143 -10.66 -0.92 11.23
C ILE A 143 -10.23 -2.35 11.60
N ILE A 144 -9.45 -2.53 12.68
CA ILE A 144 -9.01 -3.87 13.14
C ILE A 144 -10.19 -4.79 13.44
N TYR A 145 -11.26 -4.28 14.03
CA TYR A 145 -12.44 -5.06 14.39
C TYR A 145 -13.41 -5.29 13.22
N GLY A 146 -13.15 -4.73 12.05
CA GLY A 146 -13.93 -4.99 10.85
C GLY A 146 -15.20 -4.14 10.71
N VAL A 147 -15.17 -2.91 11.26
CA VAL A 147 -16.25 -1.92 11.11
C VAL A 147 -16.38 -1.47 9.66
N VAL A 148 -15.26 -1.31 8.95
CA VAL A 148 -15.22 -0.89 7.54
C VAL A 148 -16.03 -1.86 6.68
N GLU A 149 -15.78 -3.16 6.82
CA GLU A 149 -16.50 -4.21 6.11
C GLU A 149 -17.99 -4.23 6.46
N GLY A 150 -18.36 -3.83 7.68
CA GLY A 150 -19.77 -3.65 8.07
C GLY A 150 -20.44 -2.52 7.30
N PHE A 151 -19.77 -1.37 7.15
CA PHE A 151 -20.27 -0.26 6.34
C PHE A 151 -20.35 -0.62 4.85
N LEU A 152 -19.29 -1.22 4.29
CA LEU A 152 -19.26 -1.62 2.89
C LEU A 152 -20.35 -2.64 2.57
N PHE A 153 -20.57 -3.63 3.44
CA PHE A 153 -21.69 -4.55 3.32
C PHE A 153 -23.03 -3.82 3.28
N ALA A 154 -23.24 -2.83 4.15
CA ALA A 154 -24.47 -2.04 4.16
C ALA A 154 -24.67 -1.28 2.84
N PHE A 155 -23.61 -0.66 2.31
CA PHE A 155 -23.65 0.10 1.05
C PHE A 155 -23.91 -0.79 -0.17
N GLU A 156 -23.39 -2.01 -0.18
CA GLU A 156 -23.53 -2.92 -1.30
C GLU A 156 -24.85 -3.70 -1.31
N LYS A 157 -25.29 -4.18 -0.14
CA LYS A 157 -26.32 -5.23 -0.08
C LYS A 157 -27.71 -4.74 0.28
N ARG A 158 -27.86 -3.57 0.90
CA ARG A 158 -29.18 -3.07 1.33
C ARG A 158 -29.96 -2.44 0.20
N GLU A 159 -31.27 -2.32 0.34
CA GLU A 159 -32.04 -1.43 -0.54
C GLU A 159 -31.46 0.00 -0.45
N LEU A 160 -31.32 0.67 -1.60
CA LEU A 160 -30.52 1.89 -1.71
C LEU A 160 -31.05 2.99 -0.80
N ASN A 161 -32.37 3.25 -0.83
CA ASN A 161 -33.00 4.34 -0.09
C ASN A 161 -33.19 4.05 1.41
N SER A 162 -32.98 2.81 1.86
CA SER A 162 -32.90 2.42 3.27
C SER A 162 -31.60 2.85 3.95
N ILE A 163 -30.58 3.27 3.18
CA ILE A 163 -29.29 3.67 3.72
C ILE A 163 -29.38 5.11 4.22
N THR A 164 -29.28 5.29 5.54
CA THR A 164 -29.48 6.59 6.15
C THR A 164 -28.18 7.38 6.27
N GLN A 165 -28.29 8.71 6.25
CA GLN A 165 -27.15 9.62 6.31
C GLN A 165 -26.20 9.35 7.50
N PRO A 166 -26.65 9.01 8.72
CA PRO A 166 -25.72 8.70 9.81
C PRO A 166 -24.71 7.60 9.47
N ILE A 167 -25.09 6.62 8.66
CA ILE A 167 -24.20 5.54 8.22
C ILE A 167 -23.14 6.09 7.26
N THR A 168 -23.56 6.86 6.24
CA THR A 168 -22.64 7.41 5.22
C THR A 168 -21.73 8.51 5.78
N ASP A 169 -22.28 9.39 6.62
CA ASP A 169 -21.52 10.45 7.28
C ASP A 169 -20.44 9.87 8.20
N THR A 170 -20.74 8.79 8.93
CA THR A 170 -19.74 8.11 9.76
C THR A 170 -18.62 7.50 8.91
N PHE A 171 -18.95 6.90 7.77
CA PHE A 171 -17.94 6.38 6.85
C PHE A 171 -17.09 7.48 6.22
N LYS A 172 -17.68 8.62 5.87
CA LYS A 172 -16.93 9.79 5.38
C LYS A 172 -15.82 10.20 6.36
N HIS A 173 -16.08 10.18 7.67
CA HIS A 173 -15.06 10.49 8.68
C HIS A 173 -13.91 9.47 8.70
N LEU A 174 -14.14 8.19 8.37
CA LEU A 174 -13.07 7.21 8.18
C LEU A 174 -12.17 7.61 6.99
N THR A 175 -12.78 8.03 5.88
CA THR A 175 -12.04 8.41 4.66
C THR A 175 -11.31 9.75 4.78
N SER A 176 -11.72 10.63 5.70
CA SER A 176 -11.05 11.90 5.99
C SER A 176 -9.87 11.78 6.97
N SER A 177 -9.41 10.55 7.25
CA SER A 177 -8.31 10.27 8.20
C SER A 177 -6.92 10.33 7.53
N THR A 178 -5.91 9.72 8.16
CA THR A 178 -4.52 9.72 7.67
C THR A 178 -4.35 8.91 6.39
N ASN A 179 -3.24 9.14 5.70
CA ASN A 179 -2.92 8.51 4.43
C ASN A 179 -2.84 6.97 4.57
N GLU A 180 -2.29 6.47 5.68
CA GLU A 180 -2.21 5.04 5.97
C GLU A 180 -3.60 4.41 6.12
N ILE A 181 -4.52 5.12 6.79
CA ILE A 181 -5.91 4.67 6.94
C ILE A 181 -6.60 4.65 5.57
N LYS A 182 -6.45 5.71 4.77
CA LYS A 182 -7.03 5.76 3.42
C LYS A 182 -6.52 4.63 2.52
N GLN A 183 -5.21 4.35 2.53
CA GLN A 183 -4.63 3.22 1.79
C GLN A 183 -5.21 1.88 2.24
N LEU A 184 -5.38 1.70 3.56
CA LEU A 184 -6.03 0.50 4.11
C LEU A 184 -7.50 0.41 3.69
N LEU A 185 -8.24 1.51 3.67
CA LEU A 185 -9.63 1.55 3.20
C LEU A 185 -9.75 1.17 1.72
N VAL A 186 -8.85 1.67 0.86
CA VAL A 186 -8.81 1.30 -0.56
C VAL A 186 -8.62 -0.21 -0.75
N SER A 187 -7.80 -0.86 0.09
CA SER A 187 -7.60 -2.32 0.03
C SER A 187 -8.85 -3.15 0.40
N LYS A 188 -9.93 -2.52 0.87
CA LYS A 188 -11.20 -3.15 1.23
C LYS A 188 -12.25 -3.06 0.13
N GLU A 189 -11.87 -2.64 -1.08
CA GLU A 189 -12.75 -2.52 -2.26
C GLU A 189 -13.95 -1.57 -2.03
N PRO A 190 -13.73 -0.33 -1.54
CA PRO A 190 -14.82 0.51 -1.06
C PRO A 190 -15.69 1.08 -2.20
N PHE A 191 -15.19 1.07 -3.44
CA PHE A 191 -15.83 1.78 -4.55
C PHE A 191 -17.11 1.12 -5.05
N ILE A 192 -17.30 -0.18 -4.83
CA ILE A 192 -18.56 -0.87 -5.21
C ILE A 192 -19.74 -0.26 -4.45
N GLY A 193 -19.65 -0.24 -3.13
CA GLY A 193 -20.66 0.35 -2.27
C GLY A 193 -20.76 1.87 -2.43
N LEU A 194 -19.63 2.59 -2.43
CA LEU A 194 -19.62 4.06 -2.50
C LEU A 194 -20.23 4.60 -3.80
N THR A 195 -19.90 4.01 -4.95
CA THR A 195 -20.42 4.51 -6.23
C THR A 195 -21.91 4.28 -6.37
N ARG A 196 -22.44 3.18 -5.80
CA ARG A 196 -23.89 2.92 -5.74
C ARG A 196 -24.65 4.01 -4.97
N LEU A 197 -24.06 4.59 -3.93
CA LEU A 197 -24.67 5.68 -3.15
C LEU A 197 -24.84 6.99 -3.94
N LEU A 198 -24.14 7.18 -5.06
CA LEU A 198 -24.27 8.38 -5.91
C LEU A 198 -25.64 8.47 -6.60
N GLU A 199 -26.38 7.36 -6.66
CA GLU A 199 -27.73 7.28 -7.24
C GLU A 199 -28.83 7.39 -6.17
N HIS A 200 -28.46 7.69 -4.93
CA HIS A 200 -29.39 7.79 -3.80
C HIS A 200 -30.34 9.00 -3.96
N SER A 201 -31.57 8.91 -3.43
CA SER A 201 -32.55 9.99 -3.51
C SER A 201 -32.24 11.18 -2.57
N ASN A 202 -31.67 10.89 -1.41
CA ASN A 202 -31.23 11.89 -0.42
C ASN A 202 -29.89 12.53 -0.82
N ALA A 203 -29.89 13.85 -1.04
CA ALA A 203 -28.70 14.62 -1.42
C ALA A 203 -27.55 14.54 -0.39
N SER A 204 -27.86 14.47 0.91
CA SER A 204 -26.81 14.38 1.94
C SER A 204 -26.06 13.04 1.89
N VAL A 205 -26.76 11.96 1.52
CA VAL A 205 -26.14 10.64 1.31
C VAL A 205 -25.22 10.68 0.09
N ILE A 206 -25.65 11.34 -0.99
CA ILE A 206 -24.83 11.56 -2.18
C ILE A 206 -23.59 12.40 -1.83
N ASP A 207 -23.76 13.48 -1.06
CA ASP A 207 -22.67 14.35 -0.60
C ASP A 207 -21.63 13.56 0.21
N ASP A 208 -22.07 12.73 1.15
CA ASP A 208 -21.17 11.90 1.95
C ASP A 208 -20.40 10.88 1.08
N ALA A 209 -21.07 10.28 0.09
CA ALA A 209 -20.49 9.32 -0.82
C ALA A 209 -19.43 9.95 -1.73
N ILE A 210 -19.74 11.08 -2.39
CA ILE A 210 -18.78 11.74 -3.28
C ILE A 210 -17.60 12.34 -2.49
N ASN A 211 -17.81 12.82 -1.26
CA ASN A 211 -16.71 13.22 -0.38
C ASN A 211 -15.79 12.05 -0.02
N SER A 212 -16.37 10.88 0.23
CA SER A 212 -15.62 9.67 0.53
C SER A 212 -14.78 9.22 -0.66
N ILE A 213 -15.37 9.19 -1.87
CA ILE A 213 -14.67 8.88 -3.12
C ILE A 213 -13.55 9.88 -3.38
N TYR A 214 -13.84 11.18 -3.29
CA TYR A 214 -12.87 12.25 -3.44
C TYR A 214 -11.67 12.06 -2.50
N SER A 215 -11.93 11.77 -1.22
CA SER A 215 -10.88 11.62 -0.20
C SER A 215 -9.94 10.45 -0.51
N LEU A 216 -10.46 9.34 -1.04
CA LEU A 216 -9.67 8.15 -1.39
C LEU A 216 -8.94 8.33 -2.73
N VAL A 217 -9.62 8.85 -3.75
CA VAL A 217 -9.06 9.07 -5.10
C VAL A 217 -7.93 10.08 -5.06
N THR A 218 -8.14 11.25 -4.44
CA THR A 218 -7.09 12.29 -4.40
C THR A 218 -5.84 11.83 -3.66
N GLU A 219 -5.99 11.10 -2.55
CA GLU A 219 -4.86 10.58 -1.79
C GLU A 219 -4.00 9.62 -2.62
N VAL A 220 -4.64 8.64 -3.26
CA VAL A 220 -3.94 7.67 -4.10
C VAL A 220 -3.33 8.35 -5.31
N GLY A 221 -4.03 9.33 -5.89
CA GLY A 221 -3.54 10.11 -7.01
C GLY A 221 -2.31 10.95 -6.67
N ILE A 222 -2.26 11.56 -5.48
CA ILE A 222 -1.12 12.36 -5.01
C ILE A 222 0.10 11.47 -4.71
N THR A 223 -0.11 10.28 -4.14
CA THR A 223 0.97 9.39 -3.70
C THR A 223 1.50 8.46 -4.78
N SER A 224 0.81 8.36 -5.92
CA SER A 224 1.22 7.53 -7.07
C SER A 224 1.98 8.32 -8.13
N SER A 225 2.65 7.61 -9.04
CA SER A 225 3.45 8.22 -10.11
C SER A 225 2.57 9.06 -11.07
N GLU A 226 2.97 10.30 -11.29
CA GLU A 226 2.25 11.26 -12.15
C GLU A 226 2.22 10.85 -13.62
N THR A 227 3.24 10.10 -14.07
CA THR A 227 3.37 9.57 -15.43
C THR A 227 2.66 8.23 -15.65
N SER A 228 1.81 7.81 -14.70
CA SER A 228 1.12 6.53 -14.77
C SER A 228 -0.39 6.71 -14.58
N PRO A 229 -1.21 5.84 -15.21
CA PRO A 229 -2.65 5.85 -14.98
C PRO A 229 -3.01 5.79 -13.50
N HIS A 230 -4.13 6.41 -13.12
CA HIS A 230 -4.57 6.41 -11.74
C HIS A 230 -4.81 4.99 -11.20
N PRO A 231 -4.23 4.58 -10.06
CA PRO A 231 -4.31 3.20 -9.57
C PRO A 231 -5.74 2.67 -9.37
N ASN A 232 -6.68 3.50 -8.93
CA ASN A 232 -8.07 3.10 -8.72
C ASN A 232 -8.99 3.23 -9.94
N PHE A 233 -8.48 3.67 -11.11
CA PHE A 233 -9.33 3.90 -12.28
C PHE A 233 -10.10 2.64 -12.69
N SER A 234 -9.37 1.52 -12.88
CA SER A 234 -9.98 0.27 -13.33
C SER A 234 -11.00 -0.28 -12.34
N GLU A 235 -10.74 -0.17 -11.04
CA GLU A 235 -11.64 -0.64 -9.98
C GLU A 235 -12.96 0.14 -9.98
N ILE A 236 -12.88 1.48 -10.10
CA ILE A 236 -14.05 2.36 -10.18
C ILE A 236 -14.79 2.15 -11.51
N GLN A 237 -14.09 1.87 -12.60
CA GLN A 237 -14.73 1.62 -13.89
C GLN A 237 -15.51 0.30 -13.91
N ILE A 238 -14.99 -0.77 -13.31
CA ILE A 238 -15.65 -2.09 -13.27
C ILE A 238 -17.01 -2.03 -12.59
N CYS A 239 -17.19 -1.17 -11.57
CA CYS A 239 -18.48 -0.98 -10.89
C CYS A 239 -19.38 0.11 -11.53
N GLY A 240 -19.01 0.60 -12.72
CA GLY A 240 -19.72 1.68 -13.42
C GLY A 240 -19.62 3.03 -12.68
N GLY A 241 -18.63 3.19 -11.81
CA GLY A 241 -18.46 4.38 -10.99
C GLY A 241 -18.10 5.63 -11.78
N ILE A 242 -17.32 5.49 -12.87
CA ILE A 242 -16.95 6.62 -13.73
C ILE A 242 -18.20 7.28 -14.32
N ASP A 243 -19.11 6.49 -14.90
CA ASP A 243 -20.36 6.99 -15.48
C ASP A 243 -21.25 7.67 -14.44
N LYS A 244 -21.29 7.14 -13.22
CA LYS A 244 -22.06 7.73 -12.11
C LYS A 244 -21.48 9.08 -11.66
N ILE A 245 -20.16 9.21 -11.60
CA ILE A 245 -19.50 10.48 -11.26
C ILE A 245 -19.69 11.51 -12.39
N LEU A 246 -19.60 11.09 -13.67
CA LEU A 246 -19.89 11.95 -14.82
C LEU A 246 -21.34 12.46 -14.79
N ASN A 247 -22.29 11.56 -14.53
CA ASN A 247 -23.70 11.90 -14.39
C ASN A 247 -23.93 12.89 -13.24
N LEU A 248 -23.28 12.69 -12.09
CA LEU A 248 -23.36 13.60 -10.95
C LEU A 248 -22.83 15.00 -11.28
N PHE A 249 -21.71 15.09 -12.00
CA PHE A 249 -21.16 16.36 -12.50
C PHE A 249 -22.16 17.08 -13.42
N GLN A 250 -22.74 16.36 -14.39
CA GLN A 250 -23.68 16.90 -15.37
C GLN A 250 -25.00 17.37 -14.74
N ARG A 251 -25.53 16.62 -13.75
CA ARG A 251 -26.77 16.97 -13.04
C ARG A 251 -26.67 18.30 -12.29
N ASN A 252 -25.48 18.68 -11.84
CA ASN A 252 -25.20 19.97 -11.20
C ASN A 252 -26.22 20.36 -10.09
N ILE A 253 -26.58 19.40 -9.23
CA ILE A 253 -27.61 19.60 -8.20
C ILE A 253 -27.09 20.49 -7.07
N SER A 254 -25.84 20.27 -6.64
CA SER A 254 -25.18 21.09 -5.63
C SER A 254 -23.76 21.45 -6.07
N LYS A 255 -23.29 22.61 -5.63
CA LYS A 255 -21.90 23.05 -5.88
C LYS A 255 -20.90 22.01 -5.38
N ILE A 256 -21.11 21.48 -4.18
CA ILE A 256 -20.22 20.48 -3.56
C ILE A 256 -20.15 19.22 -4.43
N GLN A 257 -21.29 18.68 -4.88
CA GLN A 257 -21.30 17.48 -5.72
C GLN A 257 -20.59 17.71 -7.04
N LYS A 258 -20.85 18.85 -7.69
CA LYS A 258 -20.21 19.19 -8.96
C LYS A 258 -18.71 19.38 -8.83
N ASP A 259 -18.29 20.16 -7.82
CA ASP A 259 -16.89 20.44 -7.52
C ASP A 259 -16.11 19.15 -7.26
N LEU A 260 -16.60 18.30 -6.35
CA LEU A 260 -15.93 17.05 -6.00
C LEU A 260 -15.93 16.05 -7.17
N SER A 261 -17.00 15.99 -7.96
CA SER A 261 -17.06 15.14 -9.15
C SER A 261 -16.02 15.56 -10.18
N ALA A 262 -15.91 16.87 -10.46
CA ALA A 262 -14.92 17.40 -11.39
C ALA A 262 -13.49 17.04 -10.97
N VAL A 263 -13.17 17.20 -9.68
CA VAL A 263 -11.83 16.85 -9.16
C VAL A 263 -11.59 15.34 -9.23
N CYS A 264 -12.55 14.50 -8.84
CA CYS A 264 -12.42 13.05 -8.97
C CYS A 264 -12.11 12.66 -10.43
N LEU A 265 -12.84 13.22 -11.39
CA LEU A 265 -12.64 12.94 -12.82
C LEU A 265 -11.25 13.38 -13.29
N GLY A 266 -10.78 14.56 -12.87
CA GLY A 266 -9.44 15.03 -13.19
C GLY A 266 -8.33 14.12 -12.66
N PHE A 267 -8.48 13.55 -11.46
CA PHE A 267 -7.53 12.56 -10.96
C PHE A 267 -7.64 11.21 -11.66
N LEU A 268 -8.85 10.74 -11.93
CA LEU A 268 -9.10 9.42 -12.49
C LEU A 268 -8.64 9.30 -13.95
N PHE A 269 -8.85 10.33 -14.77
CA PHE A 269 -8.47 10.35 -16.18
C PHE A 269 -6.99 10.70 -16.44
N ARG A 270 -6.14 10.72 -15.41
CA ARG A 270 -4.70 10.88 -15.59
C ARG A 270 -4.13 9.80 -16.50
N GLU A 271 -3.40 10.20 -17.55
CA GLU A 271 -2.81 9.30 -18.56
C GLU A 271 -3.84 8.34 -19.20
N ARG A 272 -5.06 8.84 -19.46
CA ARG A 272 -6.15 8.07 -20.06
C ARG A 272 -6.90 8.87 -21.12
N ASP A 273 -7.26 8.22 -22.21
CA ASP A 273 -8.13 8.82 -23.22
C ASP A 273 -9.51 9.18 -22.66
N PHE A 274 -10.03 10.32 -23.07
CA PHE A 274 -11.38 10.78 -22.79
C PHE A 274 -12.14 10.95 -24.11
N THR A 275 -13.15 10.12 -24.36
CA THR A 275 -13.81 10.08 -25.67
C THR A 275 -14.72 11.29 -25.93
N ASP A 276 -15.44 11.78 -24.92
CA ASP A 276 -16.34 12.93 -25.05
C ASP A 276 -15.60 14.25 -24.79
N GLN A 277 -15.15 14.88 -25.88
CA GLN A 277 -14.37 16.11 -25.87
C GLN A 277 -15.15 17.31 -25.31
N GLN A 278 -16.47 17.36 -25.51
CA GLN A 278 -17.28 18.46 -24.98
C GLN A 278 -17.37 18.34 -23.45
N LEU A 279 -17.61 17.13 -22.95
CA LEU A 279 -17.67 16.87 -21.52
C LEU A 279 -16.30 17.10 -20.85
N LEU A 280 -15.21 16.73 -21.52
CA LEU A 280 -13.85 17.04 -21.07
C LEU A 280 -13.65 18.56 -20.93
N PHE A 281 -14.03 19.34 -21.93
CA PHE A 281 -13.93 20.80 -21.92
C PHE A 281 -14.76 21.42 -20.79
N ASP A 282 -15.97 20.91 -20.54
CA ASP A 282 -16.85 21.39 -19.47
C ASP A 282 -16.23 21.15 -18.08
N ILE A 283 -15.59 19.98 -17.88
CA ILE A 283 -14.88 19.64 -16.64
C ILE A 283 -13.67 20.57 -16.45
N GLN A 284 -12.81 20.73 -17.48
CA GLN A 284 -11.64 21.61 -17.42
C GLN A 284 -12.04 23.06 -17.14
N SER A 285 -13.08 23.56 -17.81
CA SER A 285 -13.61 24.90 -17.60
C SER A 285 -14.11 25.10 -16.17
N HIS A 286 -14.78 24.09 -15.60
CA HIS A 286 -15.23 24.14 -14.19
C HIS A 286 -14.04 24.19 -13.23
N LEU A 287 -13.05 23.33 -13.41
CA LEU A 287 -11.85 23.29 -12.56
C LEU A 287 -11.05 24.60 -12.60
N LYS A 288 -10.94 25.25 -13.78
CA LYS A 288 -10.27 26.56 -13.95
C LYS A 288 -10.92 27.70 -13.17
N LEU A 289 -12.23 27.61 -12.91
CA LEU A 289 -13.00 28.68 -12.26
C LEU A 289 -12.99 28.58 -10.73
N GLN A 290 -12.56 27.45 -10.15
CA GLN A 290 -12.52 27.25 -8.69
C GLN A 290 -11.39 28.05 -8.04
N LYS A 291 -11.71 28.76 -6.95
CA LYS A 291 -10.78 29.60 -6.16
C LYS A 291 -10.85 29.34 -4.65
N ASP A 292 -11.47 28.23 -4.26
CA ASP A 292 -11.81 27.89 -2.86
C ASP A 292 -10.78 26.89 -2.26
N ASP A 293 -11.01 26.41 -1.03
CA ASP A 293 -10.10 25.49 -0.29
C ASP A 293 -9.70 24.19 -1.03
N LEU A 294 -10.42 23.82 -2.10
CA LEU A 294 -10.10 22.69 -2.97
C LEU A 294 -9.04 23.02 -4.06
N MET A 295 -8.59 24.28 -4.14
CA MET A 295 -7.81 24.83 -5.25
C MET A 295 -6.60 23.98 -5.63
N MET A 296 -5.81 23.51 -4.66
CA MET A 296 -4.62 22.66 -4.94
C MET A 296 -4.99 21.35 -5.66
N ASN A 297 -6.11 20.73 -5.28
CA ASN A 297 -6.58 19.51 -5.93
C ASN A 297 -7.28 19.79 -7.26
N CYS A 298 -7.92 20.96 -7.41
CA CYS A 298 -8.46 21.43 -8.67
C CYS A 298 -7.35 21.67 -9.71
N GLU A 299 -6.27 22.34 -9.32
CA GLU A 299 -5.10 22.58 -10.19
C GLU A 299 -4.46 21.25 -10.64
N LYS A 300 -4.27 20.31 -9.71
CA LYS A 300 -3.70 18.99 -10.04
C LYS A 300 -4.63 18.17 -10.93
N GLY A 301 -5.93 18.18 -10.63
CA GLY A 301 -6.93 17.52 -11.47
C GLY A 301 -6.98 18.12 -12.88
N LEU A 302 -6.86 19.45 -12.99
CA LEU A 302 -6.82 20.14 -14.27
C LEU A 302 -5.57 19.76 -15.08
N LEU A 303 -4.40 19.76 -14.45
CA LEU A 303 -3.14 19.39 -15.11
C LEU A 303 -3.21 17.99 -15.72
N ASN A 304 -3.76 17.02 -14.98
CA ASN A 304 -3.94 15.66 -15.48
C ASN A 304 -4.83 15.59 -16.74
N LEU A 305 -5.79 16.50 -16.88
CA LEU A 305 -6.69 16.57 -18.04
C LEU A 305 -6.09 17.37 -19.19
N GLU A 306 -5.30 18.40 -18.93
CA GLU A 306 -4.67 19.23 -19.99
C GLU A 306 -3.67 18.41 -20.81
N LEU A 307 -2.97 17.45 -20.19
CA LEU A 307 -2.06 16.51 -20.86
C LEU A 307 -2.76 15.60 -21.89
N LEU A 308 -4.09 15.51 -21.88
CA LEU A 308 -4.86 14.69 -22.82
C LEU A 308 -5.07 15.37 -24.18
N MET A 309 -4.92 16.70 -24.25
CA MET A 309 -5.13 17.48 -25.47
C MET A 309 -3.88 17.57 -26.35
N ASP A 310 -2.68 17.26 -25.82
CA ASP A 310 -1.44 17.30 -26.60
C ASP A 310 -1.27 16.11 -27.57
N TYR A 311 -2.21 15.16 -27.56
CA TYR A 311 -2.20 13.93 -28.36
C TYR A 311 -3.18 13.91 -29.55
N TYR A 312 -3.91 14.99 -29.82
CA TYR A 312 -4.87 15.10 -30.94
C TYR A 312 -4.62 16.29 -31.86
#